data_AF-A0A7X2IYG0-F1
#
_entry.id   AF-A0A7X2IYG0-F1
#
_cell.length_a   1.000
_cell.length_b   1.000
_cell.length_c   1.000
_cell.angle_alpha   90.00
_cell.angle_beta   90.00
_cell.angle_gamma   90.00
#
_symmetry.space_group_name_H-M   'P 1'
#
loop_
_entity.id
_entity.type
_entity.pdbx_description
1 polymer ?
#
loop_
_entity_poly.entity_id
_entity_poly.type
_entity_poly.pdbx_seq_one_letter_code
_entity_poly.pdbx_strand_id
1 'polypeptide(L)'
;MVILLRVLLFAAIIFAIYTAVKYLFHPIRKLELAYERKEFYFMDDRENVRRNFHLTYKGVLFEGEKYLGTTADSFEVVSIFIWTHSEASLNGLNKEDFFFLESKVLEHYPHAVIDWKSPIKEFLKN
;
A
#
# COMPACT_ATOMS: atom_id res chain seq x y z
N MET A 1 41.42 -28.09 -6.84
CA MET A 1 40.51 -27.61 -7.91
C MET A 1 39.05 -28.01 -7.66
N VAL A 2 38.70 -29.30 -7.57
CA VAL A 2 37.31 -29.77 -7.43
C VAL A 2 36.62 -29.34 -6.11
N ILE A 3 37.35 -29.32 -5.00
CA ILE A 3 36.79 -28.92 -3.69
C ILE A 3 36.41 -27.44 -3.67
N LEU A 4 37.27 -26.57 -4.22
CA LEU A 4 37.00 -25.13 -4.32
C LEU A 4 35.75 -24.85 -5.16
N LEU A 5 35.61 -25.55 -6.30
CA LEU A 5 34.43 -25.45 -7.15
C LEU A 5 33.15 -25.89 -6.41
N ARG A 6 33.21 -26.99 -5.65
CA ARG A 6 32.07 -27.46 -4.85
C ARG A 6 31.66 -26.47 -3.77
N VAL A 7 32.63 -25.86 -3.08
CA VAL A 7 32.36 -24.82 -2.06
C VAL A 7 31.73 -23.59 -2.71
N LEU A 8 32.25 -23.16 -3.87
CA LEU A 8 31.70 -22.01 -4.59
C LEU A 8 30.28 -22.27 -5.08
N LEU A 9 30.00 -23.46 -5.64
CA LEU A 9 28.65 -23.86 -6.04
C LEU A 9 27.69 -23.88 -4.85
N PHE A 10 28.12 -24.41 -3.70
CA PHE A 10 27.30 -24.44 -2.51
C PHE A 10 26.99 -23.03 -1.99
N ALA A 11 27.99 -22.14 -1.97
CA ALA A 11 27.80 -20.73 -1.63
C ALA A 11 26.85 -20.02 -2.60
N ALA A 12 26.96 -20.30 -3.91
CA ALA A 12 26.06 -19.75 -4.93
C ALA A 12 24.62 -20.22 -4.73
N ILE A 13 24.39 -21.49 -4.37
CA ILE A 13 23.06 -22.02 -4.06
C ILE A 13 22.48 -21.32 -2.83
N ILE A 14 23.25 -21.18 -1.75
CA ILE A 14 22.80 -20.45 -0.55
C ILE A 14 22.44 -19.01 -0.89
N PHE A 15 23.28 -18.32 -1.66
CA PHE A 15 23.03 -16.96 -2.09
C PHE A 15 21.77 -16.83 -2.95
N ALA A 16 21.55 -17.78 -3.87
CA ALA A 16 20.36 -17.83 -4.71
C ALA A 16 19.09 -18.04 -3.88
N ILE A 17 19.11 -18.98 -2.92
CA ILE A 17 17.98 -19.23 -2.01
C ILE A 17 17.69 -17.98 -1.17
N TYR A 18 18.72 -17.37 -0.57
CA TYR A 18 18.56 -16.14 0.22
C TYR A 18 17.92 -15.02 -0.60
N THR A 19 18.40 -14.82 -1.83
CA THR A 19 17.88 -13.79 -2.73
C THR A 19 16.44 -14.07 -3.15
N ALA A 20 16.12 -15.33 -3.46
CA ALA A 20 14.76 -15.75 -3.82
C ALA A 20 13.78 -15.54 -2.67
N VAL A 21 14.15 -15.93 -1.44
CA VAL A 21 13.35 -15.71 -0.23
C VAL A 21 13.14 -14.21 -0.03
N LYS A 22 14.21 -13.41 -0.02
CA LYS A 22 14.11 -11.96 0.16
C LYS A 22 13.20 -11.29 -0.87
N TYR A 23 13.24 -11.75 -2.12
CA TYR A 23 12.38 -11.24 -3.19
C TYR A 23 10.92 -11.65 -3.01
N LEU A 24 10.64 -12.93 -2.71
CA LEU A 24 9.28 -13.44 -2.54
C LEU A 24 8.55 -12.86 -1.32
N PHE A 25 9.28 -12.56 -0.24
CA PHE A 25 8.72 -11.96 0.98
C PHE A 25 8.70 -10.43 0.95
N HIS A 26 9.09 -9.80 -0.17
CA HIS A 26 9.01 -8.35 -0.29
C HIS A 26 7.54 -7.91 -0.23
N PRO A 27 7.16 -6.97 0.67
CA PRO A 27 5.75 -6.60 0.91
C PRO A 27 5.04 -6.08 -0.34
N ILE A 28 5.79 -5.43 -1.25
CA ILE A 28 5.30 -4.97 -2.56
C ILE A 28 4.68 -6.11 -3.37
N ARG A 29 5.20 -7.34 -3.27
CA ARG A 29 4.69 -8.47 -4.06
C ARG A 29 3.26 -8.82 -3.70
N LYS A 30 2.88 -8.69 -2.43
CA LYS A 30 1.50 -8.93 -1.97
C LYS A 30 0.53 -7.89 -2.53
N LEU A 31 0.97 -6.63 -2.61
CA LEU A 31 0.19 -5.54 -3.20
C LEU A 31 -0.04 -5.76 -4.70
N GLU A 32 1.01 -6.13 -5.44
CA GLU A 32 0.91 -6.46 -6.87
C GLU A 32 -0.06 -7.61 -7.12
N LEU A 33 0.06 -8.70 -6.35
CA LEU A 33 -0.82 -9.86 -6.50
C LEU A 33 -2.28 -9.50 -6.21
N ALA A 34 -2.55 -8.69 -5.19
CA ALA A 34 -3.90 -8.22 -4.89
C ALA A 34 -4.44 -7.30 -6.00
N TYR A 35 -3.59 -6.43 -6.55
CA TYR A 35 -3.95 -5.55 -7.67
C TYR A 35 -4.32 -6.36 -8.91
N GLU A 36 -3.50 -7.36 -9.29
CA GLU A 36 -3.77 -8.28 -10.40
C GLU A 36 -5.08 -9.07 -10.21
N ARG A 37 -5.38 -9.46 -8.95
CA ARG A 37 -6.61 -10.18 -8.57
C ARG A 37 -7.81 -9.27 -8.37
N LYS A 38 -7.64 -7.96 -8.44
CA LYS A 38 -8.68 -6.95 -8.17
C LYS A 38 -9.23 -7.01 -6.74
N GLU A 39 -8.43 -7.51 -5.81
CA GLU A 39 -8.79 -7.68 -4.40
C GLU A 39 -8.43 -6.43 -3.58
N PHE A 40 -9.00 -6.32 -2.38
CA PHE A 40 -8.56 -5.31 -1.43
C PHE A 40 -7.22 -5.72 -0.81
N TYR A 41 -6.25 -4.81 -0.78
CA TYR A 41 -5.05 -4.96 0.05
C TYR A 41 -4.52 -3.60 0.48
N PHE A 42 -4.10 -3.50 1.74
CA PHE A 42 -3.56 -2.28 2.35
C PHE A 42 -2.11 -2.52 2.77
N MET A 43 -1.19 -1.75 2.21
CA MET A 43 0.25 -1.81 2.47
C MET A 43 0.74 -0.50 3.06
N ASP A 44 1.19 -0.56 4.31
CA ASP A 44 1.64 0.63 5.03
C ASP A 44 2.82 0.33 5.94
N ASP A 45 3.69 1.33 6.07
CA ASP A 45 4.80 1.38 7.00
C ASP A 45 4.40 2.29 8.18
N ARG A 46 3.81 1.69 9.22
CA ARG A 46 3.24 2.43 10.36
C ARG A 46 4.30 3.12 11.21
N GLU A 47 5.52 2.60 11.23
CA GLU A 47 6.62 3.19 11.99
C GLU A 47 7.15 4.47 11.34
N ASN A 48 6.92 4.63 10.02
CA ASN A 48 7.37 5.79 9.28
C ASN A 48 6.19 6.59 8.72
N VAL A 49 5.75 7.58 9.49
CA VAL A 49 4.62 8.43 9.11
C VAL A 49 4.89 9.29 7.88
N ARG A 50 6.17 9.56 7.54
CA ARG A 50 6.53 10.34 6.34
C ARG A 50 6.41 9.53 5.03
N ARG A 51 6.26 8.21 5.12
CA ARG A 51 6.09 7.36 3.93
C ARG A 51 4.62 7.23 3.61
N ASN A 52 4.27 7.33 2.33
CA ASN A 52 2.92 7.06 1.87
C ASN A 52 2.58 5.59 2.08
N PHE A 53 1.30 5.30 2.32
CA PHE A 53 0.78 3.95 2.17
C PHE A 53 0.27 3.74 0.74
N HIS A 54 0.15 2.48 0.36
CA HIS A 54 -0.49 2.09 -0.89
C HIS A 54 -1.61 1.11 -0.60
N LEU A 55 -2.72 1.24 -1.31
CA LEU A 55 -3.78 0.25 -1.24
C LEU A 55 -4.30 -0.06 -2.63
N THR A 56 -4.88 -1.24 -2.80
CA THR A 56 -5.56 -1.62 -4.04
C THR A 56 -6.95 -2.14 -3.75
N TYR A 57 -7.87 -1.92 -4.69
CA TYR A 57 -9.23 -2.44 -4.66
C TYR A 57 -9.81 -2.43 -6.07
N LYS A 58 -10.53 -3.50 -6.45
CA LYS A 58 -11.17 -3.66 -7.77
C LYS A 58 -10.25 -3.39 -8.97
N GLY A 59 -8.94 -3.58 -8.81
CA GLY A 59 -7.95 -3.36 -9.87
C GLY A 59 -7.52 -1.91 -10.02
N VAL A 60 -7.76 -1.08 -9.01
CA VAL A 60 -7.23 0.28 -8.90
C VAL A 60 -6.15 0.31 -7.83
N LEU A 61 -5.07 1.06 -8.09
CA LEU A 61 -4.02 1.34 -7.10
C LEU A 61 -4.17 2.78 -6.61
N PHE A 62 -4.18 2.94 -5.29
CA PHE A 62 -4.26 4.22 -4.62
C PHE A 62 -3.04 4.45 -3.73
N GLU A 63 -2.71 5.73 -3.54
CA GLU A 63 -1.69 6.19 -2.62
C GLU A 63 -2.31 7.09 -1.56
N GLY A 64 -1.86 6.93 -0.33
CA GLY A 64 -2.27 7.74 0.81
C GLY A 64 -1.09 8.44 1.44
N GLU A 65 -1.14 9.76 1.46
CA GLU A 65 -0.15 10.62 2.13
C GLU A 65 -0.63 11.00 3.52
N LYS A 66 0.21 10.76 4.53
CA LYS A 66 -0.13 10.91 5.94
C LYS A 66 0.43 12.22 6.50
N TYR A 67 -0.40 12.95 7.23
CA TYR A 67 -0.01 14.18 7.91
C TYR A 67 -0.13 14.02 9.42
N LEU A 68 0.98 14.25 10.12
CA LEU A 68 1.03 14.27 11.58
C LEU A 68 0.38 15.54 12.11
N GLY A 69 -0.40 15.38 13.16
CA GLY A 69 -0.92 16.47 13.97
C GLY A 69 -0.78 16.17 15.45
N THR A 70 -1.47 16.97 16.24
CA THR A 70 -1.61 16.77 17.69
C THR A 70 -3.06 16.47 17.99
N THR A 71 -3.30 15.39 18.72
CA THR A 71 -4.58 15.12 19.37
C THR A 71 -4.51 15.60 20.82
N ALA A 72 -5.57 15.40 21.60
CA ALA A 72 -5.58 15.78 23.01
C ALA A 72 -4.50 15.03 23.82
N ASP A 73 -4.14 13.82 23.40
CA ASP A 73 -3.34 12.88 24.21
C ASP A 73 -2.01 12.47 23.54
N SER A 74 -1.80 12.75 22.24
CA SER A 74 -0.67 12.20 21.47
C SER A 74 -0.38 12.93 20.15
N PHE A 75 0.79 12.63 19.54
CA PHE A 75 1.07 12.96 18.14
C PHE A 75 0.63 11.79 17.25
N GLU A 76 -0.36 12.02 16.39
CA GLU A 76 -0.96 11.00 15.55
C GLU A 76 -1.24 11.50 14.13
N VAL A 77 -1.57 10.58 13.23
CA VAL A 77 -2.00 10.92 11.87
C VAL A 77 -3.43 11.47 11.92
N VAL A 78 -3.58 12.76 11.62
CA VAL A 78 -4.87 13.47 11.72
C VAL A 78 -5.47 13.81 10.35
N SER A 79 -4.68 13.74 9.28
CA SER A 79 -5.15 13.99 7.92
C SER A 79 -4.45 13.05 6.95
N ILE A 80 -5.23 12.50 6.02
CA ILE A 80 -4.76 11.59 4.98
C ILE A 80 -5.31 12.06 3.64
N PHE A 81 -4.42 12.27 2.67
CA PHE A 81 -4.82 12.55 1.29
C PHE A 81 -4.70 11.30 0.45
N ILE A 82 -5.76 10.94 -0.28
CA ILE A 82 -5.78 9.73 -1.12
C ILE A 82 -5.99 10.09 -2.60
N TRP A 83 -5.22 9.47 -3.48
CA TRP A 83 -5.37 9.60 -4.94
C TRP A 83 -4.98 8.33 -5.68
N THR A 84 -5.32 8.28 -6.98
CA THR A 84 -4.81 7.28 -7.92
C THR A 84 -3.95 7.99 -8.98
N HIS A 85 -2.95 7.29 -9.51
CA HIS A 85 -2.17 7.76 -10.66
C HIS A 85 -2.85 7.50 -12.01
N SER A 86 -3.94 6.74 -12.04
CA SER A 86 -4.67 6.39 -13.26
C SER A 86 -6.17 6.68 -13.10
N GLU A 87 -6.62 7.85 -13.54
CA GLU A 87 -8.05 8.21 -13.49
C GLU A 87 -8.90 7.23 -14.31
N ALA A 88 -8.38 6.72 -15.43
CA ALA A 88 -9.07 5.75 -16.26
C ALA A 88 -9.41 4.46 -15.50
N SER A 89 -8.59 4.08 -14.50
CA SER A 89 -8.84 2.91 -13.67
C SER A 89 -10.03 3.08 -12.72
N LEU A 90 -10.48 4.31 -12.44
CA LEU A 90 -11.65 4.58 -11.60
C LEU A 90 -12.98 4.14 -12.25
N ASN A 91 -12.97 3.82 -13.55
CA ASN A 91 -14.16 3.39 -14.26
C ASN A 91 -14.80 2.15 -13.58
N GLY A 92 -16.08 2.25 -13.26
CA GLY A 92 -16.85 1.17 -12.63
C GLY A 92 -16.82 1.18 -11.10
N LEU A 93 -16.08 2.09 -10.46
CA LEU A 93 -16.21 2.35 -9.02
C LEU A 93 -17.42 3.26 -8.75
N ASN A 94 -18.15 2.93 -7.68
CA ASN A 94 -19.27 3.73 -7.18
C ASN A 94 -18.92 4.41 -5.85
N LYS A 95 -19.84 5.19 -5.27
CA LYS A 95 -19.59 5.90 -4.00
C LYS A 95 -19.39 4.94 -2.83
N GLU A 96 -20.15 3.84 -2.81
CA GLU A 96 -20.06 2.81 -1.78
C GLU A 96 -18.66 2.18 -1.73
N ASP A 97 -18.01 2.02 -2.88
CA ASP A 97 -16.63 1.56 -2.97
C ASP A 97 -15.65 2.52 -2.27
N PHE A 98 -15.82 3.83 -2.43
CA PHE A 98 -14.98 4.82 -1.75
C PHE A 98 -15.26 4.88 -0.24
N PHE A 99 -16.53 4.75 0.19
CA PHE A 99 -16.86 4.65 1.62
C PHE A 99 -16.29 3.37 2.24
N PHE A 100 -16.30 2.25 1.51
CA PHE A 100 -15.62 1.03 1.93
C PHE A 100 -14.12 1.29 2.12
N LEU A 101 -13.45 1.91 1.14
CA LEU A 101 -12.03 2.25 1.25
C LEU A 101 -11.73 3.18 2.43
N GLU A 102 -12.53 4.23 2.62
CA GLU A 102 -12.41 5.12 3.78
C GLU A 102 -12.52 4.35 5.09
N SER A 103 -13.53 3.49 5.23
CA SER A 103 -13.71 2.68 6.44
C SER A 103 -12.48 1.82 6.72
N LYS A 104 -11.87 1.24 5.68
CA LYS A 104 -10.65 0.44 5.82
C LYS A 104 -9.44 1.27 6.22
N VAL A 105 -9.30 2.49 5.71
CA VAL A 105 -8.23 3.39 6.13
C VAL A 105 -8.43 3.82 7.59
N LEU A 106 -9.67 4.10 8.01
CA LEU A 106 -10.00 4.49 9.38
C LEU A 106 -9.81 3.36 10.40
N GLU A 107 -9.90 2.09 9.99
CA GLU A 107 -9.49 0.94 10.84
C GLU A 107 -8.01 1.03 11.26
N HIS A 108 -7.16 1.64 10.42
CA HIS A 108 -5.74 1.87 10.70
C HIS A 108 -5.45 3.22 11.35
N TYR A 109 -6.23 4.24 10.99
CA TYR A 109 -6.04 5.63 11.38
C TYR A 109 -7.36 6.26 11.86
N PRO A 110 -7.81 5.90 13.07
CA PRO A 110 -9.17 6.20 13.55
C PRO A 110 -9.44 7.68 13.80
N HIS A 111 -8.41 8.53 13.86
CA HIS A 111 -8.54 9.96 14.13
C HIS A 111 -8.22 10.82 12.90
N ALA A 112 -7.96 10.17 11.75
CA ALA A 112 -7.64 10.87 10.53
C ALA A 112 -8.91 11.35 9.80
N VAL A 113 -8.86 12.58 9.31
CA VAL A 113 -9.78 13.05 8.27
C VAL A 113 -9.24 12.62 6.91
N ILE A 114 -10.07 11.94 6.12
CA ILE A 114 -9.70 11.48 4.78
C ILE A 114 -10.14 12.51 3.75
N ASP A 115 -9.19 12.97 2.95
CA ASP A 115 -9.40 13.88 1.84
C ASP A 115 -9.02 13.20 0.52
N TRP A 116 -10.02 12.93 -0.32
CA TRP A 116 -9.76 12.48 -1.68
C TRP A 116 -9.26 13.64 -2.54
N LYS A 117 -8.25 13.40 -3.37
CA LYS A 117 -7.85 14.36 -4.43
C LYS A 117 -8.81 14.26 -5.63
N SER A 118 -8.77 15.26 -6.51
CA SER A 118 -9.53 15.26 -7.76
C SER A 118 -9.10 14.08 -8.67
N PRO A 119 -10.01 13.47 -9.46
CA PRO A 119 -11.43 13.79 -9.66
C PRO A 119 -12.40 13.16 -8.63
N ILE A 120 -11.88 12.33 -7.71
CA ILE A 120 -12.70 11.54 -6.78
C ILE A 120 -13.49 12.46 -5.84
N LYS A 121 -12.86 13.54 -5.37
CA LYS A 121 -13.51 14.53 -4.51
C LYS A 121 -14.78 15.12 -5.11
N GLU A 122 -14.73 15.47 -6.40
CA GLU A 122 -15.87 16.03 -7.11
C GLU A 122 -16.96 14.97 -7.29
N PHE A 123 -16.57 13.73 -7.62
CA PHE A 123 -17.49 12.60 -7.75
C PHE A 123 -18.26 12.29 -6.45
N LEU A 124 -17.61 12.41 -5.30
CA LEU A 124 -18.24 12.15 -3.99
C LEU A 124 -19.20 13.28 -3.54
N LYS A 125 -19.00 14.51 -4.02
CA LYS A 125 -19.83 15.67 -3.66
C LYS A 125 -21.14 15.78 -4.44
N ASN A 126 -21.15 15.29 -5.68
CA ASN A 126 -22.33 15.28 -6.56
C ASN A 126 -23.28 14.16 -6.16
#